data_AF-A0A078AT64-F1
#
_entry.id   AF-A0A078AT64-F1
#
_cell.length_a   1.000
_cell.length_b   1.000
_cell.length_c   1.000
_cell.angle_alpha   90.00
_cell.angle_beta   90.00
_cell.angle_gamma   90.00
#
_symmetry.space_group_name_H-M   'P 1'
#
loop_
_entity.id
_entity.type
_entity.pdbx_description
1 polymer ?
#
loop_
_entity_poly.entity_id
_entity_poly.type
_entity_poly.pdbx_seq_one_letter_code
_entity_poly.pdbx_strand_id
1 'polypeptide(L)'
;MKIAREEIFGPVLSITKFKTIDEVIQRANNTHYGLGAGIHTKNLDNAIKISNGIRAGTFYINCYYAFDPAAPFGGFKDSGVGRELGEDGLRSYLESKTVIIKRPDDSLP
;
A
#
# COMPACT_ATOMS: atom_id res chain seq x y z
N MET A 1 20.41 -9.82 -6.91
CA MET A 1 21.19 -8.99 -7.86
C MET A 1 20.89 -7.53 -7.57
N LYS A 2 21.88 -6.64 -7.64
CA LYS A 2 21.73 -5.19 -7.37
C LYS A 2 20.61 -4.57 -8.23
N ILE A 3 20.63 -4.87 -9.54
CA ILE A 3 19.67 -4.40 -10.54
C ILE A 3 18.19 -4.73 -10.23
N ALA A 4 17.92 -5.74 -9.41
CA ALA A 4 16.56 -6.15 -9.04
C ALA A 4 16.16 -5.72 -7.62
N ARG A 5 17.05 -5.01 -6.91
CA ARG A 5 16.83 -4.57 -5.52
C ARG A 5 16.85 -3.06 -5.36
N GLU A 6 17.59 -2.36 -6.21
CA GLU A 6 17.69 -0.90 -6.20
C GLU A 6 16.86 -0.33 -7.34
N GLU A 7 16.14 0.75 -7.04
CA GLU A 7 15.34 1.46 -8.04
C GLU A 7 16.25 2.15 -9.06
N ILE A 8 16.05 1.81 -10.34
CA ILE A 8 16.82 2.38 -11.46
C ILE A 8 16.17 3.69 -11.95
N PHE A 9 14.84 3.80 -11.82
CA PHE A 9 14.05 4.95 -12.27
C PHE A 9 14.23 5.32 -13.76
N GLY A 10 14.53 4.32 -14.59
CA GLY A 10 14.69 4.43 -16.04
C GLY A 10 14.02 3.26 -16.77
N PRO A 11 14.08 3.22 -18.11
CA PRO A 11 13.38 2.23 -18.93
C PRO A 11 14.07 0.85 -18.90
N VAL A 12 14.17 0.24 -17.73
CA VAL A 12 14.85 -1.04 -17.49
C VAL A 12 13.93 -2.00 -16.72
N LEU A 13 13.80 -3.24 -17.20
CA LEU A 13 12.97 -4.29 -16.59
C LEU A 13 13.81 -5.54 -16.28
N SER A 14 13.68 -6.06 -15.05
CA SER A 14 14.27 -7.36 -14.66
C SER A 14 13.21 -8.47 -14.72
N ILE A 15 13.46 -9.52 -15.51
CA ILE A 15 12.55 -10.68 -15.64
C ILE A 15 13.16 -11.88 -14.90
N THR A 16 12.42 -12.46 -13.94
CA THR A 16 12.88 -13.61 -13.15
C THR A 16 11.81 -14.70 -13.10
N LYS A 17 12.17 -15.94 -13.42
CA LYS A 17 11.29 -17.12 -13.33
C LYS A 17 10.96 -17.45 -11.87
N PHE A 18 9.83 -18.08 -11.61
CA PHE A 18 9.47 -18.66 -10.31
C PHE A 18 8.77 -20.00 -10.54
N LYS A 19 8.71 -20.85 -9.51
CA LYS A 19 8.07 -22.17 -9.60
C LYS A 19 6.81 -22.28 -8.76
N THR A 20 6.78 -21.60 -7.61
CA THR A 20 5.64 -21.68 -6.68
C THR A 20 5.16 -20.30 -6.27
N ILE A 21 3.89 -20.24 -5.85
CA ILE A 21 3.28 -19.00 -5.35
C ILE A 21 3.94 -18.53 -4.06
N ASP A 22 4.27 -19.46 -3.15
CA ASP A 22 4.89 -19.10 -1.88
C ASP A 22 6.30 -18.53 -2.07
N GLU A 23 7.09 -19.12 -3.00
CA GLU A 23 8.39 -18.58 -3.41
C GLU A 23 8.26 -17.15 -3.96
N VAL A 24 7.29 -16.90 -4.85
CA VAL A 24 7.16 -15.57 -5.48
C VAL A 24 6.67 -14.52 -4.49
N ILE A 25 5.78 -14.87 -3.55
CA ILE A 25 5.36 -13.98 -2.45
C ILE A 25 6.57 -13.63 -1.57
N GLN A 26 7.36 -14.64 -1.16
CA GLN A 26 8.55 -14.42 -0.35
C GLN A 26 9.55 -13.52 -1.07
N ARG A 27 9.79 -13.77 -2.36
CA ARG A 27 10.71 -12.98 -3.18
C ARG A 27 10.22 -11.56 -3.41
N ALA A 28 8.93 -11.37 -3.70
CA ALA A 28 8.32 -10.06 -3.88
C ALA A 28 8.43 -9.20 -2.61
N ASN A 29 8.36 -9.82 -1.43
CA ASN A 29 8.55 -9.15 -0.16
C ASN A 29 10.03 -8.90 0.21
N ASN A 30 10.98 -9.59 -0.43
CA ASN A 30 12.43 -9.48 -0.16
C ASN A 30 13.06 -8.26 -0.88
N THR A 31 12.51 -7.09 -0.57
CA THR A 31 12.95 -5.77 -1.03
C THR A 31 12.71 -4.76 0.10
N HIS A 32 13.47 -3.67 0.09
CA HIS A 32 13.30 -2.55 1.02
C HIS A 32 12.00 -1.76 0.74
N TYR A 33 11.46 -1.87 -0.47
CA TYR A 33 10.32 -1.09 -0.95
C TYR A 33 8.97 -1.83 -0.81
N GLY A 34 7.89 -1.09 -1.01
CA GLY A 34 6.51 -1.59 -0.92
C GLY A 34 5.47 -0.60 -1.41
N LEU A 35 5.69 0.09 -2.54
CA LEU A 35 4.75 1.09 -3.06
C LEU A 35 3.56 0.44 -3.78
N GLY A 36 3.82 -0.18 -4.92
CA GLY A 36 2.81 -0.86 -5.75
C GLY A 36 3.26 -2.25 -6.15
N ALA A 37 2.32 -3.18 -6.25
CA ALA A 37 2.54 -4.52 -6.78
C ALA A 37 1.33 -4.96 -7.61
N GLY A 38 1.47 -6.03 -8.39
CA GLY A 38 0.34 -6.56 -9.12
C GLY A 38 0.61 -7.90 -9.76
N ILE A 39 -0.46 -8.51 -10.26
CA ILE A 39 -0.45 -9.84 -10.87
C ILE A 39 -1.36 -9.90 -12.08
N HIS A 40 -1.06 -10.85 -12.96
CA HIS A 40 -1.96 -11.29 -14.01
C HIS A 40 -2.30 -12.77 -13.80
N THR A 41 -3.56 -13.08 -13.55
CA THR A 41 -4.04 -14.44 -13.29
C THR A 41 -5.53 -14.55 -13.62
N LYS A 42 -5.95 -15.74 -14.10
CA LYS A 42 -7.37 -16.12 -14.21
C LYS A 42 -7.88 -16.86 -12.98
N ASN A 43 -6.98 -17.34 -12.12
CA ASN A 43 -7.32 -18.08 -10.90
C ASN A 43 -7.53 -17.08 -9.75
N LEU A 44 -8.73 -17.08 -9.18
CA LEU A 44 -9.16 -16.19 -8.10
C LEU A 44 -8.47 -16.49 -6.76
N ASP A 45 -8.30 -17.77 -6.42
CA ASP A 45 -7.63 -18.17 -5.17
C ASP A 45 -6.18 -17.67 -5.14
N ASN A 46 -5.49 -17.77 -6.29
CA ASN A 46 -4.16 -17.20 -6.46
C ASN A 46 -4.19 -15.67 -6.34
N ALA A 47 -5.22 -15.02 -6.88
CA ALA A 47 -5.34 -13.57 -6.80
C ALA A 47 -5.47 -13.10 -5.35
N ILE A 48 -6.34 -13.75 -4.57
CA ILE A 48 -6.54 -13.47 -3.15
C ILE A 48 -5.29 -13.82 -2.34
N LYS A 49 -4.70 -15.01 -2.55
CA LYS A 49 -3.52 -15.46 -1.81
C LYS A 49 -2.32 -14.53 -2.02
N ILE A 50 -2.06 -14.14 -3.27
CA ILE A 50 -0.89 -13.30 -3.60
C ILE A 50 -1.11 -11.85 -3.16
N SER A 51 -2.30 -11.28 -3.39
CA SER A 51 -2.59 -9.90 -2.96
C SER A 51 -2.51 -9.72 -1.44
N ASN A 52 -3.00 -10.68 -0.67
CA ASN A 52 -2.87 -10.65 0.80
C ASN A 52 -1.45 -10.95 1.28
N GLY A 53 -0.67 -11.71 0.51
CA GLY A 53 0.68 -12.12 0.88
C GLY A 53 1.76 -11.06 0.62
N ILE A 54 1.56 -10.19 -0.38
CA ILE A 54 2.54 -9.17 -0.77
C ILE A 54 2.29 -7.86 -0.02
N ARG A 55 3.34 -7.33 0.62
CA ARG A 55 3.30 -6.06 1.35
C ARG A 55 3.55 -4.89 0.41
N ALA A 56 2.48 -4.36 -0.17
CA ALA A 56 2.48 -3.15 -0.99
C ALA A 56 1.29 -2.25 -0.63
N GLY A 57 1.45 -0.96 -0.89
CA GLY A 57 0.41 0.06 -0.68
C GLY A 57 -0.82 -0.14 -1.54
N THR A 58 -0.58 -0.32 -2.83
CA THR A 58 -1.60 -0.59 -3.83
C THR A 58 -1.30 -1.91 -4.52
N PHE A 59 -2.30 -2.77 -4.64
CA PHE A 59 -2.16 -4.07 -5.29
C PHE A 59 -3.11 -4.18 -6.48
N TYR A 60 -2.57 -4.43 -7.68
CA TYR A 60 -3.34 -4.50 -8.91
C TYR A 60 -3.57 -5.95 -9.37
N ILE A 61 -4.78 -6.27 -9.82
CA ILE A 61 -5.12 -7.60 -10.33
C ILE A 61 -5.62 -7.45 -11.77
N ASN A 62 -4.88 -8.00 -12.73
CA ASN A 62 -5.17 -7.94 -14.17
C ASN A 62 -5.26 -6.50 -14.74
N CYS A 63 -4.64 -5.54 -14.07
CA CYS A 63 -4.50 -4.15 -14.52
C CYS A 63 -3.23 -3.54 -13.89
N TYR A 64 -2.84 -2.35 -14.33
CA TYR A 64 -1.81 -1.52 -13.70
C TYR A 64 -2.18 -0.05 -13.89
N TYR A 65 -1.76 0.80 -12.95
CA TYR A 65 -1.99 2.25 -12.98
C TYR A 65 -3.48 2.68 -13.04
N ALA A 66 -4.38 1.82 -12.56
CA ALA A 66 -5.77 2.20 -12.32
C ALA A 66 -5.86 2.91 -10.96
N PHE A 67 -6.01 4.24 -11.00
CA PHE A 67 -6.09 5.08 -9.79
C PHE A 67 -7.50 5.62 -9.59
N ASP A 68 -7.90 5.74 -8.33
CA ASP A 68 -9.10 6.44 -7.90
C ASP A 68 -8.69 7.48 -6.83
N PRO A 69 -8.97 8.79 -7.03
CA PRO A 69 -8.67 9.83 -6.05
C PRO A 69 -9.33 9.64 -4.69
N ALA A 70 -10.39 8.83 -4.59
CA ALA A 70 -11.04 8.50 -3.34
C ALA A 70 -10.34 7.34 -2.58
N ALA A 71 -9.50 6.55 -3.25
CA ALA A 71 -8.75 5.46 -2.64
C ALA A 71 -7.41 5.94 -2.07
N PRO A 72 -7.00 5.48 -0.88
CA PRO A 72 -5.73 5.90 -0.28
C PRO A 72 -4.53 5.38 -1.10
N PHE A 73 -3.54 6.23 -1.27
CA PHE A 73 -2.28 5.93 -1.95
C PHE A 73 -1.08 6.17 -1.04
N GLY A 74 -0.06 5.33 -1.14
CA GLY A 74 1.15 5.43 -0.32
C GLY A 74 1.76 4.05 -0.06
N GLY A 75 3.03 4.02 0.34
CA GLY A 75 3.79 2.78 0.40
C GLY A 75 3.80 2.06 1.76
N PHE A 76 4.42 0.89 1.74
CA PHE A 76 4.92 0.18 2.91
C PHE A 76 6.45 0.28 2.95
N LYS A 77 7.04 0.00 4.13
CA LYS A 77 8.49 -0.04 4.34
C LYS A 77 9.14 1.29 3.93
N ASP A 78 10.25 1.26 3.19
CA ASP A 78 11.00 2.45 2.82
C ASP A 78 10.32 3.24 1.68
N SER A 79 9.17 2.77 1.16
CA SER A 79 8.37 3.52 0.18
C SER A 79 7.50 4.62 0.79
N GLY A 80 7.63 4.90 2.09
CA GLY A 80 7.04 6.07 2.74
C GLY A 80 6.21 5.74 3.98
N VAL A 81 5.76 6.81 4.64
CA VAL A 81 4.94 6.78 5.86
C VAL A 81 3.67 7.60 5.60
N GLY A 82 2.53 7.11 6.09
CA GLY A 82 1.23 7.75 5.89
C GLY A 82 0.56 7.37 4.58
N ARG A 83 -0.48 8.11 4.21
CA ARG A 83 -1.23 7.99 2.96
C ARG A 83 -1.55 9.37 2.42
N GLU A 84 -1.68 9.45 1.11
CA GLU A 84 -2.28 10.55 0.35
C GLU A 84 -3.59 10.07 -0.28
N LEU A 85 -4.38 11.00 -0.82
CA LEU A 85 -5.69 10.76 -1.43
C LEU A 85 -6.74 10.21 -0.44
N GLY A 86 -8.00 10.20 -0.86
CA GLY A 86 -9.11 9.73 -0.03
C GLY A 86 -9.20 10.39 1.35
N GLU A 87 -9.93 9.74 2.25
CA GLU A 87 -10.09 10.20 3.63
C GLU A 87 -8.79 10.07 4.44
N ASP A 88 -8.02 9.00 4.23
CA ASP A 88 -6.75 8.79 4.95
C ASP A 88 -5.72 9.87 4.62
N GLY A 89 -5.67 10.33 3.36
CA GLY A 89 -4.85 11.46 2.96
C GLY A 89 -5.28 12.75 3.63
N LEU A 90 -6.58 13.02 3.71
CA LEU A 90 -7.11 14.20 4.39
C LEU A 90 -6.74 14.23 5.88
N ARG A 91 -6.75 13.08 6.56
CA ARG A 91 -6.40 12.96 7.98
C ARG A 91 -4.98 13.46 8.28
N SER A 92 -4.04 13.35 7.34
CA SER A 92 -2.67 13.87 7.49
C SER A 92 -2.61 15.40 7.59
N TYR A 93 -3.67 16.12 7.20
CA TYR A 93 -3.79 17.58 7.26
C TYR A 93 -4.66 18.06 8.45
N LEU A 94 -5.17 17.15 9.27
CA LEU A 94 -6.03 17.46 10.42
C LEU A 94 -5.29 17.21 11.73
N GLU A 95 -5.68 17.92 12.79
CA GLU A 95 -5.20 17.70 14.15
C GLU A 95 -6.39 17.52 15.10
N SER A 96 -6.30 16.54 16.00
CA SER A 96 -7.36 16.25 16.96
C SER A 96 -7.18 17.06 18.24
N LYS A 97 -8.23 17.76 18.67
CA LYS A 97 -8.25 18.47 19.96
C LYS A 97 -9.36 17.95 20.85
N THR A 98 -9.00 17.37 21.98
CA THR A 98 -9.96 17.02 23.03
C THR A 98 -10.18 18.20 23.96
N VAL A 99 -11.43 18.59 24.17
CA VAL A 99 -11.83 19.62 25.13
C VAL A 99 -12.77 18.99 26.16
N ILE A 100 -12.41 19.09 27.43
CA ILE A 100 -13.24 18.62 28.55
C ILE A 100 -13.62 19.86 29.35
N ILE A 101 -14.92 20.10 29.50
CA ILE A 101 -15.46 21.24 30.23
C ILE A 101 -16.34 20.75 31.38
N LYS A 102 -16.09 21.27 32.59
CA LYS A 102 -17.03 21.11 33.70
C LYS A 102 -18.30 21.89 33.35
N ARG A 103 -19.46 21.24 33.43
CA ARG A 103 -20.76 21.90 33.26
C ARG A 103 -20.86 23.12 34.21
N PRO A 104 -21.25 24.31 33.74
CA PRO A 104 -21.46 25.48 34.60
C PRO A 104 -22.46 25.20 35.72
N ASP A 105 -22.26 25.79 36.89
CA ASP A 105 -23.12 25.55 38.06
C ASP A 105 -24.52 26.21 37.89
N ASP A 106 -24.67 27.12 36.92
CA ASP A 106 -25.90 27.84 36.55
C ASP A 106 -26.62 27.26 35.32
N SER A 107 -26.15 26.16 34.74
CA SER A 107 -26.89 25.48 33.68
C SER A 107 -28.16 24.88 34.28
N LEU A 108 -29.33 25.32 33.78
CA LEU A 108 -30.63 24.71 34.11
C LEU A 108 -30.56 23.19 33.91
N PRO A 109 -31.33 22.40 34.70
CA PRO A 109 -31.38 20.95 34.58
C PRO A 109 -31.67 20.49 33.14
#